data_AF-V4JH19-F1
#
_entry.id   AF-V4JH19-F1
#
_cell.length_a   1.000
_cell.length_b   1.000
_cell.length_c   1.000
_cell.angle_alpha   90.00
_cell.angle_beta   90.00
_cell.angle_gamma   90.00
#
_symmetry.space_group_name_H-M   'P 1'
#
loop_
_entity.id
_entity.type
_entity.pdbx_description
1 polymer ?
#
loop_
_entity_poly.entity_id
_entity_poly.type
_entity_poly.pdbx_seq_one_letter_code
_entity_poly.pdbx_strand_id
1 'polypeptide(L)'
;MGKTINRALLVAPLLLACALATPAMLHAAVAADDVYVVKQAEGLPTVSVGGTVIPYKEVTMAAQIPGRIKYLAGIEGDAFARDELLVAIDDSELTAQRQALLAQIATADAQLRNAGVQFNRELYAPRARSSPGGMGVPNLFDQFFTRPMEDFIGDRNQDAELSADLFASNTQIQEARNMMMRLQAELRALDSKLRDARAIAPFDGVVVK
;
A
#
# COMPACT_ATOMS: atom_id res chain seq x y z
N MET A 1 2.11 -14.71 55.06
CA MET A 1 1.38 -15.93 54.63
C MET A 1 2.31 -16.71 53.71
N GLY A 2 2.65 -17.94 54.11
CA GLY A 2 3.69 -18.77 53.49
C GLY A 2 4.29 -19.68 54.57
N LYS A 3 3.59 -20.78 54.89
CA LYS A 3 4.02 -21.76 55.89
C LYS A 3 4.86 -22.83 55.19
N THR A 4 6.16 -22.84 55.46
CA THR A 4 7.04 -24.00 55.26
C THR A 4 6.92 -24.93 56.46
N ILE A 5 6.80 -26.23 56.19
CA ILE A 5 6.63 -27.30 57.18
C ILE A 5 8.00 -27.74 57.69
N ASN A 6 7.98 -28.16 58.95
CA ASN A 6 9.05 -28.15 59.93
C ASN A 6 9.58 -29.57 60.21
N ARG A 7 10.74 -29.64 60.89
CA ARG A 7 11.32 -30.73 61.74
C ARG A 7 12.26 -31.70 61.04
N ALA A 8 13.58 -31.76 61.31
CA ALA A 8 14.41 -31.56 62.52
C ALA A 8 14.20 -32.60 63.65
N LEU A 9 15.18 -33.52 63.80
CA LEU A 9 15.55 -34.28 65.01
C LEU A 9 16.86 -35.07 64.69
N LEU A 10 18.08 -34.61 65.04
CA LEU A 10 18.81 -34.68 66.34
C LEU A 10 18.94 -36.14 66.87
N VAL A 11 20.09 -36.83 66.73
CA VAL A 11 21.37 -36.78 67.50
C VAL A 11 21.32 -37.55 68.85
N ALA A 12 21.97 -38.74 68.85
CA ALA A 12 22.87 -39.37 69.87
C ALA A 12 22.42 -39.55 71.36
N PRO A 13 23.18 -40.27 72.22
CA PRO A 13 23.82 -41.61 72.13
C PRO A 13 23.48 -42.50 73.37
N LEU A 14 23.80 -43.80 73.36
CA LEU A 14 23.95 -44.56 74.63
C LEU A 14 25.11 -45.56 74.56
N LEU A 15 25.90 -45.51 75.62
CA LEU A 15 27.19 -46.13 75.87
C LEU A 15 27.01 -47.46 76.65
N LEU A 16 27.92 -48.41 76.35
CA LEU A 16 28.63 -49.27 77.33
C LEU A 16 27.89 -50.45 78.00
N ALA A 17 28.21 -51.68 77.56
CA ALA A 17 28.45 -52.82 78.45
C ALA A 17 29.30 -53.89 77.74
N CYS A 18 30.27 -54.41 78.48
CA CYS A 18 31.42 -55.19 78.04
C CYS A 18 31.20 -56.70 78.23
N ALA A 19 32.00 -57.49 77.50
CA ALA A 19 32.48 -58.84 77.82
C ALA A 19 31.51 -60.05 77.69
N LEU A 20 31.83 -60.95 76.75
CA LEU A 20 32.22 -62.36 77.03
C LEU A 20 32.56 -63.14 75.74
N ALA A 21 33.82 -63.57 75.68
CA ALA A 21 34.30 -64.89 75.24
C ALA A 21 34.09 -65.41 73.79
N THR A 22 35.25 -65.52 73.12
CA THR A 22 35.80 -66.62 72.30
C THR A 22 35.75 -66.58 70.77
N PRO A 23 36.88 -66.96 70.10
CA PRO A 23 37.14 -66.71 68.69
C PRO A 23 36.99 -67.98 67.83
N ALA A 24 36.49 -67.84 66.59
CA ALA A 24 36.64 -68.90 65.61
C ALA A 24 36.60 -68.35 64.17
N MET A 25 37.74 -68.51 63.52
CA MET A 25 37.92 -68.86 62.11
C MET A 25 37.56 -67.85 61.02
N LEU A 26 38.64 -67.40 60.37
CA LEU A 26 38.82 -67.20 58.93
C LEU A 26 37.54 -67.19 58.08
N HIS A 27 37.27 -66.03 57.46
CA HIS A 27 36.80 -65.97 56.08
C HIS A 27 37.52 -64.81 55.38
N ALA A 28 38.54 -65.16 54.61
CA ALA A 28 38.98 -64.33 53.50
C ALA A 28 38.11 -64.73 52.29
N ALA A 29 37.25 -63.82 51.83
CA ALA A 29 36.44 -64.04 50.63
C ALA A 29 36.44 -62.76 49.79
N VAL A 30 37.35 -62.78 48.80
CA VAL A 30 37.17 -62.41 47.38
C VAL A 30 36.51 -61.05 47.06
N ALA A 31 37.28 -60.22 46.37
CA ALA A 31 36.83 -59.02 45.68
C ALA A 31 35.59 -59.33 44.84
N ALA A 32 34.50 -58.61 45.10
CA ALA A 32 33.27 -58.67 44.32
C ALA A 32 33.57 -58.24 42.88
N ASP A 33 33.49 -59.20 41.97
CA ASP A 33 33.46 -58.97 40.53
C ASP A 33 31.98 -58.70 40.18
N ASP A 34 31.63 -57.44 39.97
CA ASP A 34 30.25 -57.03 39.67
C ASP A 34 29.85 -57.53 38.28
N VAL A 35 29.08 -58.62 38.24
CA VAL A 35 28.53 -59.19 37.00
C VAL A 35 27.27 -58.43 36.59
N TYR A 36 27.34 -57.69 35.48
CA TYR A 36 26.19 -57.00 34.87
C TYR A 36 25.62 -57.80 33.70
N VAL A 37 24.31 -58.08 33.72
CA VAL A 37 23.60 -58.72 32.59
C VAL A 37 23.28 -57.64 31.55
N VAL A 38 24.00 -57.66 30.42
CA VAL A 38 23.77 -56.77 29.28
C VAL A 38 22.57 -57.23 28.45
N LYS A 39 21.57 -56.35 28.30
CA LYS A 39 20.48 -56.50 27.31
C LYS A 39 20.89 -55.83 26.02
N GLN A 40 20.53 -56.43 24.89
CA GLN A 40 20.82 -55.89 23.56
C GLN A 40 20.19 -54.49 23.44
N ALA A 41 21.04 -53.48 23.34
CA ALA A 41 20.60 -52.10 23.21
C ALA A 41 20.15 -51.87 21.76
N GLU A 42 18.84 -51.87 21.53
CA GLU A 42 18.24 -51.31 20.31
C GLU A 42 18.18 -49.78 20.46
N GLY A 43 19.34 -49.14 20.36
CA GLY A 43 19.46 -47.69 20.33
C GLY A 43 20.15 -47.28 19.04
N LEU A 44 19.44 -46.62 18.12
CA LEU A 44 20.12 -45.97 17.01
C LEU A 44 21.09 -44.93 17.59
N PRO A 45 22.35 -44.87 17.11
CA PRO A 45 23.31 -43.89 17.58
C PRO A 45 22.78 -42.48 17.26
N THR A 46 22.38 -41.73 18.28
CA THR A 46 21.96 -40.34 18.13
C THR A 46 23.20 -39.47 17.99
N VAL A 47 23.49 -39.02 16.77
CA VAL A 47 24.54 -38.04 16.52
C VAL A 47 23.99 -36.65 16.81
N SER A 48 24.64 -35.91 17.71
CA SER A 48 24.29 -34.52 17.98
C SER A 48 24.77 -33.65 16.82
N VAL A 49 23.84 -33.20 15.99
CA VAL A 49 24.10 -32.24 14.91
C VAL A 49 23.66 -30.87 15.40
N GLY A 50 24.61 -29.93 15.51
CA GLY A 50 24.30 -28.53 15.75
C GLY A 50 23.67 -27.92 14.49
N GLY A 51 22.56 -27.19 14.66
CA GLY A 51 21.87 -26.48 13.58
C GLY A 51 21.33 -25.15 14.07
N THR A 52 21.21 -24.18 13.16
CA THR A 52 20.55 -22.89 13.42
C THR A 52 19.18 -22.89 12.77
N VAL A 53 18.16 -22.42 13.48
CA VAL A 53 16.81 -22.27 12.95
C VAL A 53 16.71 -20.89 12.30
N ILE A 54 16.38 -20.86 11.01
CA ILE A 54 16.07 -19.64 10.27
C ILE A 54 14.57 -19.58 9.99
N PRO A 55 13.95 -18.40 9.95
CA PRO A 55 12.56 -18.26 9.58
C PRO A 55 12.33 -18.74 8.14
N TYR A 56 11.16 -19.31 7.87
CA TYR A 56 10.80 -19.74 6.52
C TYR A 56 10.60 -18.55 5.57
N LYS A 57 10.15 -17.40 6.09
CA LYS A 57 9.93 -16.15 5.36
C LYS A 57 10.29 -14.97 6.25
N GLU A 58 11.05 -14.03 5.71
CA GLU A 58 11.42 -12.78 6.37
C GLU A 58 11.35 -11.66 5.33
N VAL A 59 10.83 -10.49 5.73
CA VAL A 59 10.76 -9.30 4.88
C VAL A 59 11.13 -8.08 5.72
N THR A 60 12.18 -7.39 5.31
CA THR A 60 12.54 -6.07 5.86
C THR A 60 11.66 -5.01 5.23
N MET A 61 10.82 -4.35 6.04
CA MET A 61 9.95 -3.26 5.57
C MET A 61 10.67 -1.92 5.74
N ALA A 62 10.71 -1.13 4.67
CA ALA A 62 11.22 0.23 4.69
C ALA A 62 10.16 1.20 4.15
N ALA A 63 10.13 2.41 4.71
CA ALA A 63 9.31 3.49 4.17
C ALA A 63 9.82 3.87 2.77
N GLN A 64 8.92 3.91 1.79
CA GLN A 64 9.26 4.31 0.42
C GLN A 64 9.20 5.83 0.22
N ILE A 65 8.49 6.55 1.09
CA ILE A 65 8.32 8.00 1.04
C ILE A 65 8.83 8.59 2.36
N PRO A 66 9.59 9.71 2.33
CA PRO A 66 9.97 10.42 3.54
C PRO A 66 8.78 11.15 4.16
N GLY A 67 8.65 11.13 5.48
CA GLY A 67 7.61 11.86 6.18
C GLY A 67 7.58 11.56 7.67
N ARG A 68 6.63 12.17 8.38
CA ARG A 68 6.40 11.89 9.80
C ARG A 68 5.54 10.64 9.93
N ILE A 69 5.91 9.74 10.83
CA ILE A 69 5.11 8.57 11.17
C ILE A 69 3.88 9.05 11.94
N LYS A 70 2.69 8.78 11.41
CA LYS A 70 1.40 9.08 12.05
C LYS A 70 0.92 7.89 12.88
N TYR A 71 1.26 6.67 12.45
CA TYR A 71 0.86 5.45 13.10
C TYR A 71 1.96 4.38 12.97
N LEU A 72 2.20 3.67 14.06
CA LEU A 72 3.06 2.49 14.13
C LEU A 72 2.29 1.43 14.90
N ALA A 73 2.13 0.26 14.30
CA ALA A 73 1.42 -0.86 14.87
C ALA A 73 2.40 -1.71 15.69
N GLY A 74 2.08 -1.85 16.97
CA GLY A 74 2.74 -2.75 17.91
C GLY A 74 4.22 -2.50 18.17
N ILE A 75 4.77 -3.39 18.97
CA ILE A 75 6.17 -3.44 19.38
C ILE A 75 6.81 -4.75 18.90
N GLU A 76 8.14 -4.84 18.98
CA GLU A 76 8.87 -6.09 18.70
C GLU A 76 8.21 -7.26 19.46
N GLY A 77 7.86 -8.33 18.76
CA GLY A 77 7.17 -9.50 19.33
C GLY A 77 5.65 -9.54 19.17
N ASP A 78 5.01 -8.46 18.70
CA ASP A 78 3.57 -8.48 18.40
C ASP A 78 3.28 -9.25 17.10
N ALA A 79 2.20 -10.02 17.12
CA ALA A 79 1.70 -10.77 15.97
C ALA A 79 0.74 -9.91 15.14
N PHE A 80 0.88 -9.97 13.82
CA PHE A 80 0.05 -9.25 12.86
C PHE A 80 -0.59 -10.23 11.88
N ALA A 81 -1.81 -9.89 11.46
CA ALA A 81 -2.45 -10.58 10.38
C ALA A 81 -1.98 -10.03 9.02
N ARG A 82 -2.16 -10.82 7.98
CA ARG A 82 -2.01 -10.38 6.60
C ARG A 82 -2.98 -9.22 6.32
N ASP A 83 -2.50 -8.27 5.53
CA ASP A 83 -3.20 -7.05 5.15
C ASP A 83 -3.45 -6.05 6.30
N GLU A 84 -2.79 -6.24 7.45
CA GLU A 84 -2.84 -5.31 8.58
C GLU A 84 -1.93 -4.10 8.35
N LEU A 85 -2.39 -2.91 8.77
CA LEU A 85 -1.63 -1.67 8.67
C LEU A 85 -0.53 -1.64 9.73
N LEU A 86 0.73 -1.69 9.31
CA LEU A 86 1.88 -1.67 10.22
C LEU A 86 2.38 -0.25 10.47
N VAL A 87 2.54 0.53 9.39
CA VAL A 87 3.06 1.90 9.48
C VAL A 87 2.22 2.78 8.59
N ALA A 88 1.79 3.93 9.11
CA ALA A 88 1.23 4.99 8.29
C ALA A 88 2.05 6.26 8.47
N ILE A 89 2.41 6.86 7.34
CA ILE A 89 3.03 8.18 7.26
C ILE A 89 1.91 9.22 7.11
N ASP A 90 2.16 10.44 7.57
CA ASP A 90 1.26 11.58 7.38
C ASP A 90 0.95 11.80 5.88
N ASP A 91 -0.30 11.58 5.50
CA ASP A 91 -0.82 11.65 4.12
C ASP A 91 -1.65 12.91 3.86
N SER A 92 -1.64 13.90 4.77
CA SER A 92 -2.45 15.11 4.67
C SER A 92 -2.15 15.96 3.42
N GLU A 93 -0.87 16.12 3.07
CA GLU A 93 -0.48 16.86 1.85
C GLU A 93 -0.89 16.12 0.57
N LEU A 94 -0.69 14.80 0.53
CA LEU A 94 -1.03 13.97 -0.62
C LEU A 94 -2.56 13.91 -0.84
N THR A 95 -3.34 13.84 0.23
CA THR A 95 -4.80 13.86 0.16
C THR A 95 -5.34 15.22 -0.27
N ALA A 96 -4.73 16.32 0.19
CA ALA A 96 -5.06 17.66 -0.30
C ALA A 96 -4.74 17.83 -1.80
N GLN A 97 -3.59 17.35 -2.26
CA GLN A 97 -3.24 17.33 -3.69
C GLN A 97 -4.24 16.51 -4.51
N ARG A 98 -4.72 15.37 -3.97
CA ARG A 98 -5.72 14.53 -4.63
C ARG A 98 -7.03 15.28 -4.83
N GLN A 99 -7.49 15.99 -3.80
CA GLN A 99 -8.72 16.80 -3.88
C GLN A 99 -8.57 17.94 -4.90
N ALA A 100 -7.43 18.63 -4.92
CA ALA A 100 -7.14 19.68 -5.90
C ALA A 100 -7.15 19.11 -7.34
N LEU A 101 -6.55 17.94 -7.55
CA LEU A 101 -6.51 17.29 -8.87
C LEU A 101 -7.90 16.81 -9.31
N LEU A 102 -8.72 16.29 -8.40
CA LEU A 102 -10.11 15.93 -8.70
C LEU A 102 -10.94 17.15 -9.12
N ALA A 103 -10.73 18.31 -8.50
CA ALA A 103 -11.34 19.56 -8.94
C ALA A 103 -10.86 19.96 -10.35
N GLN A 104 -9.57 19.79 -10.65
CA GLN A 104 -9.04 20.04 -12.01
C GLN A 104 -9.67 19.09 -13.04
N ILE A 105 -9.82 17.81 -12.73
CA ILE A 105 -10.52 16.85 -13.60
C ILE A 105 -11.97 17.29 -13.84
N ALA A 106 -12.68 17.75 -12.81
CA ALA A 106 -14.04 18.26 -12.98
C ALA A 106 -14.09 19.50 -13.90
N THR A 107 -13.11 20.40 -13.80
CA THR A 107 -13.02 21.56 -14.71
C THR A 107 -12.69 21.15 -16.15
N ALA A 108 -11.76 20.20 -16.33
CA ALA A 108 -11.39 19.68 -17.66
C ALA A 108 -12.54 18.90 -18.31
N ASP A 109 -13.34 18.18 -17.53
CA ASP A 109 -14.56 17.53 -18.01
C ASP A 109 -15.60 18.55 -18.48
N ALA A 110 -15.80 19.65 -17.74
CA ALA A 110 -16.67 20.73 -18.17
C ALA A 110 -16.16 21.39 -19.47
N GLN A 111 -14.84 21.57 -19.62
CA GLN A 111 -14.23 22.07 -20.85
C GLN A 111 -14.45 21.12 -22.03
N LEU A 112 -14.29 19.81 -21.84
CA LEU A 112 -14.54 18.80 -22.87
C LEU A 112 -16.01 18.82 -23.30
N ARG A 113 -16.94 18.91 -22.35
CA ARG A 113 -18.38 19.04 -22.65
C ARG A 113 -18.67 20.32 -23.44
N ASN A 114 -18.08 21.46 -23.07
CA ASN A 114 -18.24 22.71 -23.79
C ASN A 114 -17.66 22.66 -25.21
N ALA A 115 -16.47 22.07 -25.40
CA ALA A 115 -15.87 21.85 -26.71
C ALA A 115 -16.74 20.92 -27.58
N GLY A 116 -17.31 19.87 -26.97
CA GLY A 116 -18.26 18.97 -27.64
C GLY A 116 -19.53 19.68 -28.12
N VAL A 117 -20.11 20.57 -27.31
CA VAL A 117 -21.27 21.38 -27.71
C VAL A 117 -20.91 22.35 -28.84
N GLN A 118 -19.72 22.96 -28.79
CA GLN A 118 -19.26 23.87 -29.86
C GLN A 118 -19.07 23.14 -31.20
N PHE A 119 -18.42 21.98 -31.18
CA PHE A 119 -18.28 21.12 -32.36
C PHE A 119 -19.62 20.63 -32.91
N ASN A 120 -20.52 20.19 -32.03
CA ASN A 120 -21.86 19.78 -32.44
C ASN A 120 -22.63 20.94 -33.07
N ARG A 121 -22.54 22.15 -32.50
CA ARG A 121 -23.16 23.34 -33.08
C ARG A 121 -22.63 23.63 -34.48
N GLU A 122 -21.33 23.48 -34.72
CA GLU A 122 -20.73 23.71 -36.04
C GLU A 122 -21.15 22.65 -37.07
N LEU A 123 -21.40 21.40 -36.64
CA LEU A 123 -21.94 20.34 -37.51
C LEU A 123 -23.39 20.59 -37.94
N TYR A 124 -24.27 21.01 -37.01
CA TYR A 124 -25.70 21.16 -37.29
C TYR A 124 -26.12 22.58 -37.70
N ALA A 125 -25.38 23.61 -37.28
CA ALA A 125 -25.62 25.00 -37.61
C ALA A 125 -24.29 25.77 -37.82
N PRO A 126 -23.60 25.54 -38.96
CA PRO A 126 -22.47 26.35 -39.38
C PRO A 126 -22.77 27.85 -39.24
N ARG A 127 -21.84 28.61 -38.65
CA ARG A 127 -21.96 30.07 -38.42
C ARG A 127 -22.32 30.87 -39.68
N ALA A 128 -22.16 30.28 -40.87
CA ALA A 128 -22.59 30.82 -42.15
C ALA A 128 -24.07 31.25 -42.24
N ARG A 129 -24.95 30.85 -41.32
CA ARG A 129 -26.39 31.21 -41.36
C ARG A 129 -26.90 32.08 -40.21
N SER A 130 -26.06 32.41 -39.24
CA SER A 130 -26.41 33.34 -38.15
C SER A 130 -25.59 34.62 -38.29
N SER A 131 -26.06 35.50 -39.17
CA SER A 131 -25.70 36.93 -39.11
C SER A 131 -25.89 37.38 -37.65
N PRO A 132 -24.93 38.07 -37.00
CA PRO A 132 -25.06 38.55 -35.63
C PRO A 132 -26.29 39.46 -35.48
N GLY A 133 -27.45 38.87 -35.23
CA GLY A 133 -28.77 39.51 -35.17
C GLY A 133 -28.98 40.26 -33.87
N GLY A 134 -27.98 41.03 -33.44
CA GLY A 134 -27.94 41.78 -32.19
C GLY A 134 -27.51 43.24 -32.35
N MET A 135 -27.60 43.81 -33.56
CA MET A 135 -27.46 45.26 -33.76
C MET A 135 -28.56 45.75 -34.68
N GLY A 136 -29.65 46.23 -34.07
CA GLY A 136 -30.74 46.88 -34.77
C GLY A 136 -30.25 48.11 -35.54
N VAL A 137 -30.62 48.16 -36.82
CA VAL A 137 -30.99 49.38 -37.56
C VAL A 137 -30.01 50.57 -37.44
N PRO A 138 -29.00 50.62 -38.31
CA PRO A 138 -28.94 51.76 -39.26
C PRO A 138 -28.89 51.33 -40.73
N ASN A 139 -28.39 50.13 -41.00
CA ASN A 139 -28.18 49.64 -42.35
C ASN A 139 -29.45 49.18 -43.06
N LEU A 140 -30.66 49.60 -42.67
CA LEU A 140 -31.85 49.47 -43.56
C LEU A 140 -31.83 50.55 -44.67
N PHE A 141 -31.18 51.70 -44.42
CA PHE A 141 -31.10 52.83 -45.35
C PHE A 141 -30.08 52.57 -46.49
N ASP A 142 -29.01 51.83 -46.21
CA ASP A 142 -28.00 51.41 -47.21
C ASP A 142 -28.49 50.22 -48.07
N GLN A 143 -29.55 49.51 -47.65
CA GLN A 143 -30.07 48.33 -48.37
C GLN A 143 -30.71 48.63 -49.71
N PHE A 144 -31.12 49.88 -49.93
CA PHE A 144 -31.87 50.24 -51.12
C PHE A 144 -30.96 50.77 -52.24
N PHE A 145 -29.73 51.19 -51.94
CA PHE A 145 -28.89 51.93 -52.89
C PHE A 145 -27.55 51.26 -53.25
N THR A 146 -26.93 50.48 -52.37
CA THR A 146 -25.55 49.99 -52.56
C THR A 146 -25.43 48.47 -52.71
N ARG A 147 -26.50 47.70 -52.48
CA ARG A 147 -26.52 46.23 -52.54
C ARG A 147 -26.20 45.55 -53.88
N PRO A 148 -26.56 46.06 -55.07
CA PRO A 148 -26.27 45.34 -56.31
C PRO A 148 -24.77 45.27 -56.64
N MET A 149 -23.91 45.97 -55.90
CA MET A 149 -22.47 46.04 -56.14
C MET A 149 -21.65 45.21 -55.14
N GLU A 150 -22.20 44.90 -53.96
CA GLU A 150 -21.50 44.11 -52.91
C GLU A 150 -21.74 42.60 -53.05
N ASP A 151 -22.87 42.19 -53.63
CA ASP A 151 -23.22 40.78 -53.89
C ASP A 151 -22.32 40.11 -54.96
N PHE A 152 -21.49 40.86 -55.69
CA PHE A 152 -20.65 40.35 -56.79
C PHE A 152 -19.15 40.19 -56.45
N ILE A 153 -18.69 40.72 -55.31
CA ILE A 153 -17.24 40.81 -54.97
C ILE A 153 -16.82 39.81 -53.86
N GLY A 154 -17.77 39.13 -53.22
CA GLY A 154 -17.54 38.49 -51.92
C GLY A 154 -17.67 36.96 -51.84
N ASP A 155 -17.52 36.20 -52.94
CA ASP A 155 -17.55 34.72 -52.93
C ASP A 155 -16.25 34.14 -52.32
N ARG A 156 -15.97 34.52 -51.07
CA ARG A 156 -14.98 33.84 -50.24
C ARG A 156 -15.54 32.45 -49.97
N ASN A 157 -14.81 31.44 -50.47
CA ASN A 157 -15.13 30.02 -50.40
C ASN A 157 -15.65 29.60 -49.02
N GLN A 158 -16.97 29.64 -48.85
CA GLN A 158 -17.66 29.33 -47.59
C GLN A 158 -17.37 27.90 -47.11
N ASP A 159 -17.10 27.00 -48.06
CA ASP A 159 -16.69 25.62 -47.79
C ASP A 159 -15.29 25.52 -47.15
N ALA A 160 -14.37 26.41 -47.54
CA ALA A 160 -13.02 26.43 -46.98
C ALA A 160 -13.03 26.93 -45.52
N GLU A 161 -13.83 27.95 -45.24
CA GLU A 161 -14.00 28.50 -43.87
C GLU A 161 -14.66 27.47 -42.93
N LEU A 162 -15.71 26.78 -43.39
CA LEU A 162 -16.35 25.71 -42.62
C LEU A 162 -15.38 24.55 -42.31
N SER A 163 -14.58 24.15 -43.29
CA SER A 163 -13.60 23.09 -43.09
C SER A 163 -12.58 23.48 -42.01
N ALA A 164 -12.05 24.71 -42.05
CA ALA A 164 -11.10 25.22 -41.08
C ALA A 164 -11.70 25.31 -39.66
N ASP A 165 -12.94 25.77 -39.55
CA ASP A 165 -13.68 25.82 -38.27
C ASP A 165 -13.87 24.42 -37.67
N LEU A 166 -14.30 23.44 -38.48
CA LEU A 166 -14.46 22.05 -38.03
C LEU A 166 -13.12 21.42 -37.60
N PHE A 167 -12.04 21.68 -38.33
CA PHE A 167 -10.70 21.22 -37.95
C PHE A 167 -10.24 21.85 -36.63
N ALA A 168 -10.47 23.15 -36.44
CA ALA A 168 -10.10 23.86 -35.20
C ALA A 168 -10.87 23.29 -34.00
N SER A 169 -12.18 23.06 -34.16
CA SER A 169 -13.06 22.53 -33.13
C SER A 169 -12.77 21.06 -32.80
N ASN A 170 -12.45 20.24 -33.81
CA ASN A 170 -11.94 18.89 -33.59
C ASN A 170 -10.60 18.89 -32.84
N THR A 171 -9.69 19.81 -33.17
CA THR A 171 -8.42 19.98 -32.46
C THR A 171 -8.65 20.35 -31.00
N GLN A 172 -9.58 21.27 -30.71
CA GLN A 172 -9.95 21.62 -29.33
C GLN A 172 -10.49 20.42 -28.54
N ILE A 173 -11.31 19.56 -29.15
CA ILE A 173 -11.77 18.32 -28.51
C ILE A 173 -10.59 17.38 -28.22
N GLN A 174 -9.67 17.22 -29.18
CA GLN A 174 -8.50 16.37 -29.01
C GLN A 174 -7.59 16.88 -27.89
N GLU A 175 -7.34 18.20 -27.85
CA GLU A 175 -6.59 18.85 -26.76
C GLU A 175 -7.26 18.64 -25.40
N ALA A 176 -8.57 18.86 -25.28
CA ALA A 176 -9.31 18.62 -24.05
C ALA A 176 -9.25 17.15 -23.60
N ARG A 177 -9.34 16.20 -24.53
CA ARG A 177 -9.18 14.76 -24.25
C ARG A 177 -7.76 14.43 -23.79
N ASN A 178 -6.73 15.00 -24.41
CA ASN A 178 -5.34 14.81 -24.01
C ASN A 178 -5.08 15.38 -22.62
N MET A 179 -5.66 16.53 -22.29
CA MET A 179 -5.63 17.10 -20.94
C MET A 179 -6.27 16.16 -19.91
N MET A 180 -7.46 15.62 -20.21
CA MET A 180 -8.11 14.62 -19.35
C MET A 180 -7.24 13.38 -19.16
N MET A 181 -6.62 12.85 -20.22
CA MET A 181 -5.73 11.70 -20.14
C MET A 181 -4.51 11.98 -19.25
N ARG A 182 -3.92 13.18 -19.36
CA ARG A 182 -2.79 13.62 -18.51
C ARG A 182 -3.20 13.69 -17.03
N LEU A 183 -4.31 14.33 -16.72
CA LEU A 183 -4.81 14.46 -15.35
C LEU A 183 -5.12 13.09 -14.73
N GLN A 184 -5.66 12.15 -15.52
CA GLN A 184 -5.87 10.78 -15.06
C GLN A 184 -4.57 10.04 -14.76
N ALA A 185 -3.54 10.23 -15.59
CA ALA A 185 -2.21 9.64 -15.33
C ALA A 185 -1.60 10.21 -14.06
N GLU A 186 -1.73 11.52 -13.84
CA GLU A 186 -1.28 12.19 -12.62
C GLU A 186 -2.03 11.70 -11.38
N LEU A 187 -3.35 11.47 -11.48
CA LEU A 187 -4.14 10.90 -10.39
C LEU A 187 -3.68 9.49 -10.02
N ARG A 188 -3.40 8.64 -11.01
CA ARG A 188 -2.85 7.30 -10.75
C ARG A 188 -1.48 7.35 -10.12
N ALA A 189 -0.61 8.26 -10.56
CA ALA A 189 0.71 8.45 -9.96
C ALA A 189 0.60 8.92 -8.50
N LEU A 190 -0.33 9.83 -8.20
CA LEU A 190 -0.59 10.30 -6.85
C LEU A 190 -1.21 9.20 -5.96
N ASP A 191 -2.15 8.42 -6.50
CA ASP A 191 -2.74 7.29 -5.78
C ASP A 191 -1.69 6.20 -5.47
N SER A 192 -0.69 6.00 -6.35
CA SER A 192 0.48 5.16 -6.03
C SER A 192 1.26 5.70 -4.84
N LYS A 193 1.56 7.01 -4.83
CA LYS A 193 2.25 7.64 -3.70
C LYS A 193 1.46 7.55 -2.39
N LEU A 194 0.14 7.68 -2.45
CA LEU A 194 -0.73 7.49 -1.29
C LEU A 194 -0.69 6.05 -0.76
N ARG A 195 -0.58 5.07 -1.66
CA ARG A 195 -0.38 3.66 -1.27
C ARG A 195 0.97 3.46 -0.60
N ASP A 196 2.02 4.06 -1.13
CA ASP A 196 3.39 3.94 -0.61
C ASP A 196 3.57 4.63 0.76
N ALA A 197 2.67 5.54 1.14
CA ALA A 197 2.61 6.14 2.47
C ALA A 197 2.07 5.17 3.55
N ARG A 198 1.56 3.99 3.17
CA ARG A 198 1.02 2.97 4.08
C ARG A 198 1.76 1.65 3.89
N ALA A 199 2.38 1.16 4.94
CA ALA A 199 2.97 -0.17 4.96
C ALA A 199 1.94 -1.18 5.46
N ILE A 200 1.62 -2.16 4.62
CA ILE A 200 0.65 -3.22 4.90
C ILE A 200 1.40 -4.56 4.99
N ALA A 201 1.03 -5.39 5.96
CA ALA A 201 1.64 -6.70 6.19
C ALA A 201 1.35 -7.67 5.02
N PRO A 202 2.38 -8.23 4.34
CA PRO A 202 2.16 -9.14 3.20
C PRO A 202 1.75 -10.57 3.62
N PHE A 203 1.98 -10.97 4.87
CA PHE A 203 1.65 -12.27 5.45
C PHE A 203 1.47 -12.17 6.96
N ASP A 204 0.85 -13.19 7.57
CA ASP A 204 0.70 -13.31 9.02
C ASP A 204 2.06 -13.62 9.67
N GLY A 205 2.47 -12.85 10.68
CA GLY A 205 3.80 -12.99 11.26
C GLY A 205 4.02 -12.15 12.51
N VAL A 206 5.25 -12.17 13.02
CA VAL A 206 5.67 -11.43 14.21
C VAL A 206 6.74 -10.42 13.84
N VAL A 207 6.68 -9.22 14.41
CA VAL A 207 7.72 -8.20 14.19
C VAL A 207 9.00 -8.60 14.90
N VAL A 208 10.07 -8.71 14.12
CA VAL A 208 11.44 -8.94 14.54
C VAL A 208 12.29 -7.71 14.23
N LYS A 209 13.38 -7.54 14.97
CA LYS A 209 14.25 -6.36 14.97
C LYS A 209 15.21 -6.31 13.79
#